data_AF-S8CG82-F1
#
_entry.id   AF-S8CG82-F1
#
_cell.length_a   1.000
_cell.length_b   1.000
_cell.length_c   1.000
_cell.angle_alpha   90.00
_cell.angle_beta   90.00
_cell.angle_gamma   90.00
#
_symmetry.space_group_name_H-M   'P 1'
#
loop_
_entity.id
_entity.type
_entity.pdbx_description
1 polymer ?
#
loop_
_entity_poly.entity_id
_entity_poly.type
_entity_poly.pdbx_seq_one_letter_code
_entity_poly.pdbx_strand_id
1 'polypeptide(L)'
;GAAKVSLVMVGHQAIMDAYLCLLHLTAGILIESLFNAFATAAFFKFVVFSIFEMRYLLAIWKAHRPQMNGGDNWDSMRRELSVLYTRFYGTLLCGIVLLYEFHRYLKPIVLMIHSFWIPQIVSNVIHDSRKPMHPHYVLGMTLTRMAFPLYAFGCPRNFMRIAADRNWSIALVAFMGSQAGLLLLQHYFGSRCFVPQQILPEKYSYYRRLNEENHVDDCVICMTPIDVRSSSSECMVTPCDHFFHGGCLQRWMDIKMECPTCRRTLPPA
;
A
#
# COMPACT_ATOMS: atom_id res chain seq x y z
N GLY A 1 12.06 -2.67 -1.62
CA GLY A 1 12.01 -1.40 -2.38
C GLY A 1 10.63 -0.78 -2.26
N ALA A 2 10.52 0.54 -2.44
CA ALA A 2 9.27 1.29 -2.26
C ALA A 2 8.09 0.79 -3.12
N ALA A 3 8.36 0.19 -4.29
CA ALA A 3 7.34 -0.42 -5.15
C ALA A 3 6.51 -1.54 -4.49
N LYS A 4 7.00 -2.16 -3.41
CA LYS A 4 6.27 -3.22 -2.69
C LYS A 4 5.31 -2.67 -1.63
N VAL A 5 5.34 -1.37 -1.37
CA VAL A 5 4.53 -0.72 -0.35
C VAL A 5 3.22 -0.23 -0.98
N SER A 6 2.11 -0.45 -0.28
CA SER A 6 0.77 -0.06 -0.72
C SER A 6 0.60 1.45 -0.58
N LEU A 7 0.32 2.11 -1.70
CA LEU A 7 0.01 3.54 -1.73
C LEU A 7 -1.21 3.87 -0.86
N VAL A 8 -2.20 2.98 -0.84
CA VAL A 8 -3.44 3.13 -0.05
C VAL A 8 -3.15 3.07 1.45
N MET A 9 -2.27 2.16 1.89
CA MET A 9 -1.86 2.04 3.29
C MET A 9 -1.20 3.34 3.79
N VAL A 10 -0.22 3.86 3.04
CA VAL A 10 0.48 5.10 3.41
C VAL A 10 -0.47 6.30 3.35
N GLY A 11 -1.33 6.37 2.32
CA GLY A 11 -2.30 7.45 2.18
C GLY A 11 -3.29 7.50 3.33
N HIS A 12 -3.78 6.33 3.78
CA HIS A 12 -4.65 6.21 4.95
C HIS A 12 -3.95 6.70 6.22
N GLN A 13 -2.68 6.34 6.43
CA GLN A 13 -1.90 6.83 7.57
C GLN A 13 -1.74 8.35 7.56
N ALA A 14 -1.48 8.94 6.39
CA ALA A 14 -1.36 10.39 6.24
C ALA A 14 -2.66 11.14 6.54
N ILE A 15 -3.80 10.57 6.12
CA ILE A 15 -5.11 11.12 6.47
C ILE A 15 -5.33 11.06 7.99
N MET A 16 -4.98 9.93 8.63
CA MET A 16 -5.07 9.80 10.09
C MET A 16 -4.18 10.81 10.82
N ASP A 17 -2.98 11.08 10.33
CA ASP A 17 -2.10 12.11 10.90
C ASP A 17 -2.63 13.53 10.73
N ALA A 18 -3.28 13.84 9.60
CA ALA A 18 -3.94 15.12 9.44
C ALA A 18 -5.10 15.29 10.43
N TYR A 19 -5.92 14.26 10.66
CA TYR A 19 -6.96 14.31 11.69
C TYR A 19 -6.38 14.47 13.10
N LEU A 20 -5.33 13.72 13.44
CA LEU A 20 -4.65 13.88 14.73
C LEU A 20 -4.05 15.30 14.86
N CYS A 21 -3.48 15.86 13.80
CA CYS A 21 -2.97 17.23 13.80
C CYS A 21 -4.07 18.24 14.10
N LEU A 22 -5.23 18.13 13.44
CA LEU A 22 -6.39 18.98 13.69
C LEU A 22 -6.88 18.82 15.13
N LEU A 23 -6.97 17.58 15.63
CA LEU A 23 -7.39 17.30 16.99
C LEU A 23 -6.47 17.95 18.03
N HIS A 24 -5.14 17.84 17.86
CA HIS A 24 -4.19 18.48 18.77
C HIS A 24 -4.32 20.02 18.71
N LEU A 25 -4.47 20.60 17.51
CA LEU A 25 -4.66 22.04 17.37
C LEU A 25 -5.94 22.52 18.07
N THR A 26 -7.07 21.83 17.84
CA THR A 26 -8.35 22.15 18.50
C THR A 26 -8.27 21.95 20.02
N ALA A 27 -7.68 20.85 20.49
CA ALA A 27 -7.51 20.59 21.93
C ALA A 27 -6.61 21.64 22.60
N GLY A 28 -5.54 22.09 21.92
CA GLY A 28 -4.68 23.17 22.39
C GLY A 28 -5.42 24.49 22.53
N ILE A 29 -6.27 24.84 21.55
CA ILE A 29 -7.09 26.06 21.59
C ILE A 29 -8.13 26.00 22.73
N LEU A 30 -8.73 24.84 22.96
CA LEU A 30 -9.76 24.67 24.00
C LEU A 30 -9.17 24.59 25.42
N ILE A 31 -7.91 24.19 25.57
CA ILE A 31 -7.25 23.96 26.86
C ILE A 31 -5.96 24.77 26.90
N GLU A 32 -6.08 26.05 27.24
CA GLU A 32 -4.98 27.03 27.21
C GLU A 32 -3.74 26.55 27.99
N SER A 33 -3.94 25.87 29.14
CA SER A 33 -2.84 25.35 29.97
C SER A 33 -1.98 24.29 29.27
N LEU A 34 -2.50 23.64 28.23
CA LEU A 34 -1.82 22.60 27.45
C LEU A 34 -1.48 23.05 26.01
N PHE A 35 -1.74 24.31 25.67
CA PHE A 35 -1.59 24.83 24.31
C PHE A 35 -0.19 24.57 23.75
N ASN A 36 0.88 24.92 24.48
CA ASN A 36 2.26 24.77 23.98
C ASN A 36 2.62 23.32 23.64
N ALA A 37 2.18 22.36 24.47
CA ALA A 37 2.44 20.94 24.25
C ALA A 37 1.68 20.44 23.01
N PHE A 38 0.40 20.75 22.90
CA PHE A 38 -0.42 20.32 21.78
C PHE A 38 -0.09 21.03 20.46
N ALA A 39 0.23 22.32 20.49
CA ALA A 39 0.69 23.08 19.33
C ALA A 39 2.01 22.51 18.78
N THR A 40 2.94 22.15 19.68
CA THR A 40 4.21 21.53 19.30
C THR A 40 3.98 20.15 18.67
N ALA A 41 3.12 19.32 19.28
CA ALA A 41 2.75 18.02 18.72
C ALA A 41 2.06 18.17 17.34
N ALA A 42 1.15 19.13 17.19
CA ALA A 42 0.47 19.44 15.94
C ALA A 42 1.48 19.90 14.87
N PHE A 43 2.44 20.76 15.21
CA PHE A 43 3.49 21.20 14.29
C PHE A 43 4.31 20.03 13.74
N PHE A 44 4.80 19.15 14.62
CA PHE A 44 5.56 17.98 14.16
C PHE A 44 4.70 17.02 13.32
N LYS A 45 3.43 16.82 13.70
CA LYS A 45 2.49 16.02 12.89
C LYS A 45 2.26 16.64 11.52
N PHE A 46 2.06 17.95 11.45
CA PHE A 46 1.95 18.69 10.20
C PHE A 46 3.16 18.47 9.30
N VAL A 47 4.38 18.61 9.84
CA VAL A 47 5.61 18.36 9.10
C VAL A 47 5.69 16.91 8.61
N VAL A 48 5.34 15.93 9.45
CA VAL A 48 5.35 14.51 9.09
C VAL A 48 4.42 14.23 7.91
N PHE A 49 3.12 14.58 8.01
CA PHE A 49 2.18 14.20 6.97
C PHE A 49 2.30 15.05 5.70
N SER A 50 2.57 16.36 5.81
CA SER A 50 2.59 17.27 4.65
C SER A 50 3.89 17.20 3.85
N ILE A 51 5.03 16.88 4.50
CA ILE A 51 6.34 16.85 3.84
C ILE A 51 6.83 15.42 3.65
N PHE A 52 7.00 14.67 4.74
CA PHE A 52 7.67 13.36 4.68
C PHE A 52 6.78 12.29 4.04
N GLU A 53 5.53 12.16 4.50
CA GLU A 53 4.62 11.16 3.96
C GLU A 53 4.19 11.47 2.52
N MET A 54 3.94 12.74 2.18
CA MET A 54 3.68 13.14 0.79
C MET A 54 4.86 12.82 -0.13
N ARG A 55 6.10 13.11 0.28
CA ARG A 55 7.30 12.73 -0.49
C ARG A 55 7.43 11.23 -0.62
N TYR A 56 7.10 10.48 0.42
CA TYR A 56 7.14 9.02 0.39
C TYR A 56 6.07 8.43 -0.54
N LEU A 57 4.85 8.95 -0.53
CA LEU A 57 3.77 8.59 -1.46
C LEU A 57 4.19 8.81 -2.91
N LEU A 58 4.82 9.95 -3.21
CA LEU A 58 5.36 10.22 -4.55
C LEU A 58 6.48 9.24 -4.92
N ALA A 59 7.35 8.87 -3.97
CA ALA A 59 8.40 7.90 -4.21
C ALA A 59 7.85 6.50 -4.51
N ILE A 60 6.82 6.05 -3.78
CA ILE A 60 6.11 4.79 -4.05
C ILE A 60 5.45 4.85 -5.43
N TRP A 61 4.71 5.92 -5.70
CA TRP A 61 4.01 6.11 -6.98
C TRP A 61 4.97 6.09 -8.18
N LYS A 62 6.13 6.75 -8.08
CA LYS A 62 7.18 6.71 -9.11
C LYS A 62 7.72 5.29 -9.27
N ALA A 63 7.92 4.57 -8.17
CA ALA A 63 8.41 3.20 -8.20
C ALA A 63 7.41 2.23 -8.86
N HIS A 64 6.12 2.54 -8.88
CA HIS A 64 5.09 1.78 -9.62
C HIS A 64 5.06 2.12 -11.13
N ARG A 65 5.71 3.20 -11.57
CA ARG A 65 5.66 3.69 -12.97
C ARG A 65 7.06 4.02 -13.51
N PRO A 66 7.93 3.03 -13.76
CA PRO A 66 9.31 3.25 -14.20
C PRO A 66 9.47 3.83 -15.62
N GLN A 67 8.41 3.89 -16.44
CA GLN A 67 8.50 4.27 -17.86
C GLN A 67 8.36 5.78 -18.18
N MET A 68 8.36 6.68 -17.19
CA MET A 68 8.21 8.12 -17.44
C MET A 68 9.56 8.74 -17.85
N ASN A 69 9.80 8.82 -19.16
CA ASN A 69 11.07 9.24 -19.76
C ASN A 69 11.36 10.75 -19.53
N GLY A 70 12.65 11.08 -19.40
CA GLY A 70 13.24 12.28 -18.75
C GLY A 70 12.83 13.72 -19.12
N GLY A 71 11.90 13.96 -20.05
CA GLY A 71 11.52 15.31 -20.51
C GLY A 71 10.19 15.85 -19.93
N ASP A 72 9.13 15.04 -19.99
CA ASP A 72 7.78 15.38 -19.51
C ASP A 72 7.59 15.19 -17.98
N ASN A 73 8.68 14.90 -17.27
CA ASN A 73 8.65 14.39 -15.92
C ASN A 73 8.22 15.43 -14.88
N TRP A 74 8.59 16.71 -15.05
CA TRP A 74 8.32 17.75 -14.05
C TRP A 74 6.86 18.20 -14.07
N ASP A 75 6.31 18.52 -15.26
CA ASP A 75 4.92 18.95 -15.39
C ASP A 75 3.95 17.81 -15.11
N SER A 76 4.28 16.59 -15.55
CA SER A 76 3.52 15.40 -15.19
C SER A 76 3.54 15.16 -13.68
N MET A 77 4.69 15.32 -13.01
CA MET A 77 4.79 15.20 -11.56
C MET A 77 3.97 16.28 -10.84
N ARG A 78 3.98 17.53 -11.31
CA ARG A 78 3.15 18.61 -10.74
C ARG A 78 1.67 18.29 -10.85
N ARG A 79 1.21 17.84 -12.02
CA ARG A 79 -0.19 17.48 -12.24
C ARG A 79 -0.63 16.36 -11.30
N GLU A 80 0.19 15.32 -11.17
CA GLU A 80 -0.08 14.18 -10.29
C GLU A 80 -0.05 14.57 -8.81
N LEU A 81 0.89 15.44 -8.43
CA LEU A 81 0.94 16.02 -7.09
C LEU A 81 -0.32 16.81 -6.77
N SER A 82 -0.79 17.65 -7.71
CA SER A 82 -2.05 18.38 -7.56
C SER A 82 -3.24 17.44 -7.41
N VAL A 83 -3.32 16.38 -8.22
CA VAL A 83 -4.38 15.35 -8.09
C VAL A 83 -4.33 14.66 -6.73
N LEU A 84 -3.14 14.31 -6.25
CA LEU A 84 -2.94 13.68 -4.95
C LEU A 84 -3.39 14.62 -3.81
N TYR A 85 -3.02 15.90 -3.87
CA TYR A 85 -3.47 16.91 -2.90
C TYR A 85 -4.98 17.14 -2.95
N THR A 86 -5.58 17.27 -4.14
CA THR A 86 -7.03 17.46 -4.25
C THR A 86 -7.78 16.25 -3.67
N ARG A 87 -7.32 15.03 -3.91
CA ARG A 87 -7.88 13.81 -3.28
C ARG A 87 -7.67 13.80 -1.78
N PHE A 88 -6.50 14.20 -1.30
CA PHE A 88 -6.18 14.28 0.12
C PHE A 88 -7.08 15.28 0.85
N TYR A 89 -7.20 16.52 0.35
CA TYR A 89 -8.06 17.53 0.97
C TYR A 89 -9.54 17.20 0.83
N GLY A 90 -9.96 16.59 -0.29
CA GLY A 90 -11.34 16.11 -0.46
C GLY A 90 -11.70 15.00 0.54
N THR A 91 -10.80 14.03 0.77
CA THR A 91 -11.00 12.96 1.76
C THR A 91 -10.95 13.49 3.20
N LEU A 92 -10.10 14.48 3.49
CA LEU A 92 -10.07 15.17 4.78
C LEU A 92 -11.38 15.92 5.04
N LEU A 93 -11.87 16.71 4.09
CA LEU A 93 -13.13 17.45 4.26
C LEU A 93 -14.32 16.50 4.41
N CYS A 94 -14.40 15.49 3.54
CA CYS A 94 -15.46 14.48 3.59
C CYS A 94 -15.47 13.75 4.95
N GLY A 95 -14.31 13.33 5.46
CA GLY A 95 -14.28 12.64 6.74
C GLY A 95 -14.55 13.54 7.95
N ILE A 96 -14.28 14.86 7.90
CA ILE A 96 -14.77 15.81 8.93
C ILE A 96 -16.31 15.79 8.96
N VAL A 97 -16.96 15.86 7.79
CA VAL A 97 -18.43 15.80 7.69
C VAL A 97 -18.95 14.46 8.22
N LEU A 98 -18.33 13.34 7.84
CA LEU A 98 -18.72 12.01 8.32
C LEU A 98 -18.53 11.86 9.85
N LEU A 99 -17.44 12.40 10.41
CA LEU A 99 -17.22 12.38 11.86
C LEU A 99 -18.27 13.18 12.62
N TYR A 100 -18.72 14.29 12.04
CA TYR A 100 -19.78 15.13 12.62
C TYR A 100 -21.14 14.43 12.58
N GLU A 101 -21.58 14.00 11.40
CA GLU A 101 -22.89 13.35 11.20
C GLU A 101 -22.99 12.02 11.96
N PHE A 102 -21.93 11.21 11.93
CA PHE A 102 -21.92 9.88 12.52
C PHE A 102 -21.17 9.80 13.86
N HIS A 103 -21.08 10.91 14.61
CA HIS A 103 -20.39 10.94 15.91
C HIS A 103 -20.91 9.88 16.91
N ARG A 104 -22.20 9.50 16.83
CA ARG A 104 -22.80 8.41 17.63
C ARG A 104 -22.11 7.06 17.39
N TYR A 105 -21.52 6.87 16.22
CA TYR A 105 -20.79 5.68 15.80
C TYR A 105 -19.26 5.86 15.93
N LEU A 106 -18.79 6.65 16.90
CA LEU A 106 -17.36 6.91 17.11
C LEU A 106 -16.52 5.63 17.23
N LYS A 107 -16.97 4.64 18.01
CA LYS A 107 -16.24 3.37 18.23
C LYS A 107 -15.94 2.61 16.92
N PRO A 108 -16.93 2.30 16.05
CA PRO A 108 -16.65 1.67 14.76
C PRO A 108 -15.87 2.57 13.80
N ILE A 109 -16.06 3.90 13.83
CA ILE A 109 -15.24 4.83 13.03
C ILE A 109 -13.76 4.73 13.44
N VAL A 110 -13.46 4.67 14.74
CA VAL A 110 -12.08 4.50 15.22
C VAL A 110 -11.50 3.17 14.74
N LEU A 111 -12.26 2.06 14.75
CA LEU A 111 -11.80 0.78 14.19
C LEU A 111 -11.49 0.88 12.69
N MET A 112 -12.34 1.56 11.92
CA MET A 112 -12.11 1.81 10.49
C MET A 112 -10.86 2.66 10.23
N ILE A 113 -10.64 3.71 11.02
CA ILE A 113 -9.44 4.54 10.92
C ILE A 113 -8.19 3.72 11.27
N HIS A 114 -8.28 2.79 12.22
CA HIS A 114 -7.17 1.93 12.62
C HIS A 114 -6.95 0.73 11.69
N SER A 115 -7.78 0.51 10.66
CA SER A 115 -7.60 -0.60 9.71
C SER A 115 -6.53 -0.36 8.64
N PHE A 116 -5.60 0.57 8.88
CA PHE A 116 -4.64 1.06 7.89
C PHE A 116 -3.63 -0.01 7.44
N TRP A 117 -3.43 -1.10 8.17
CA TRP A 117 -2.57 -2.22 7.75
C TRP A 117 -3.21 -3.13 6.71
N ILE A 118 -4.55 -3.21 6.65
CA ILE A 118 -5.29 -4.13 5.77
C ILE A 118 -4.91 -3.94 4.29
N PRO A 119 -4.86 -2.71 3.73
CA PRO A 119 -4.46 -2.52 2.34
C PRO A 119 -3.07 -3.05 2.00
N GLN A 120 -2.14 -3.09 2.96
CA GLN A 120 -0.83 -3.70 2.74
C GLN A 120 -0.88 -5.22 2.78
N ILE A 121 -1.62 -5.79 3.73
CA ILE A 121 -1.82 -7.25 3.83
C ILE A 121 -2.39 -7.78 2.51
N VAL A 122 -3.43 -7.11 1.99
CA VAL A 122 -4.06 -7.44 0.71
C VAL A 122 -3.08 -7.28 -0.45
N SER A 123 -2.36 -6.15 -0.52
CA SER A 123 -1.36 -5.93 -1.57
C SER A 123 -0.25 -6.99 -1.57
N ASN A 124 0.19 -7.44 -0.39
CA ASN A 124 1.20 -8.48 -0.25
C ASN A 124 0.75 -9.81 -0.85
N VAL A 125 -0.51 -10.20 -0.61
CA VAL A 125 -1.09 -11.45 -1.14
C VAL A 125 -1.19 -11.39 -2.66
N ILE A 126 -1.76 -10.29 -3.18
CA ILE A 126 -2.01 -10.09 -4.61
C ILE A 126 -0.68 -10.09 -5.39
N HIS A 127 0.26 -9.23 -4.99
CA HIS A 127 1.52 -9.02 -5.72
C HIS A 127 2.66 -9.94 -5.30
N ASP A 128 2.39 -10.96 -4.46
CA ASP A 128 3.40 -11.85 -3.87
C ASP A 128 4.63 -11.10 -3.30
N SER A 129 4.38 -9.96 -2.67
CA SER A 129 5.46 -9.06 -2.25
C SER A 129 6.17 -9.61 -1.02
N ARG A 130 7.39 -10.10 -1.20
CA ARG A 130 8.27 -10.52 -0.10
C ARG A 130 8.98 -9.35 0.55
N LYS A 131 8.92 -9.29 1.88
CA LYS A 131 9.59 -8.31 2.76
C LYS A 131 9.35 -6.85 2.31
N PRO A 132 8.10 -6.38 2.27
CA PRO A 132 7.77 -5.02 1.80
C PRO A 132 8.29 -3.93 2.76
N MET A 133 8.27 -4.20 4.07
CA MET A 133 8.62 -3.25 5.13
C MET A 133 9.44 -3.92 6.23
N HIS A 134 10.20 -3.11 6.97
CA HIS A 134 11.02 -3.57 8.09
C HIS A 134 10.13 -3.92 9.31
N PRO A 135 10.36 -5.04 10.01
CA PRO A 135 9.57 -5.43 11.20
C PRO A 135 9.49 -4.34 12.28
N HIS A 136 10.61 -3.67 12.57
CA HIS A 136 10.64 -2.55 13.54
C HIS A 136 9.72 -1.39 13.15
N TYR A 137 9.54 -1.11 11.84
CA TYR A 137 8.61 -0.09 11.39
C TYR A 137 7.16 -0.51 11.70
N VAL A 138 6.80 -1.77 11.42
CA VAL A 138 5.44 -2.29 11.70
C VAL A 138 5.11 -2.23 13.19
N LEU A 139 6.05 -2.64 14.04
CA LEU A 139 5.88 -2.61 15.50
C LEU A 139 5.84 -1.18 16.04
N GLY A 140 6.79 -0.33 15.64
CA GLY A 140 6.86 1.07 16.09
C GLY A 140 5.65 1.88 15.67
N MET A 141 5.18 1.71 14.44
CA MET A 141 3.96 2.37 13.97
C MET A 141 2.74 1.85 14.74
N THR A 142 2.56 0.54 14.88
CA THR A 142 1.43 -0.01 15.63
C THR A 142 1.37 0.51 17.07
N LEU A 143 2.51 0.54 17.77
CA LEU A 143 2.60 1.03 19.15
C LEU A 143 2.27 2.53 19.25
N THR A 144 2.89 3.36 18.41
CA THR A 144 2.69 4.82 18.44
C THR A 144 1.27 5.22 18.06
N ARG A 145 0.62 4.49 17.13
CA ARG A 145 -0.78 4.75 16.75
C ARG A 145 -1.78 4.37 17.83
N MET A 146 -1.45 3.36 18.65
CA MET A 146 -2.32 2.93 19.76
C MET A 146 -2.31 3.88 20.96
N ALA A 147 -1.33 4.77 21.08
CA ALA A 147 -1.20 5.67 22.24
C ALA A 147 -2.45 6.54 22.45
N PHE A 148 -2.95 7.20 21.41
CA PHE A 148 -4.09 8.11 21.53
C PHE A 148 -5.42 7.38 21.83
N PRO A 149 -5.84 6.34 21.08
CA PRO A 149 -7.06 5.62 21.39
C PRO A 149 -7.06 4.96 22.78
N LEU A 150 -5.92 4.41 23.21
CA LEU A 150 -5.81 3.80 24.53
C LEU A 150 -5.89 4.86 25.64
N TYR A 151 -5.34 6.05 25.42
CA TYR A 151 -5.53 7.16 26.34
C TYR A 151 -7.01 7.59 26.40
N ALA A 152 -7.65 7.78 25.25
CA ALA A 152 -9.02 8.28 25.16
C ALA A 152 -10.06 7.32 25.75
N PHE A 153 -9.94 6.02 25.49
CA PHE A 153 -10.95 5.02 25.90
C PHE A 153 -10.50 4.13 27.07
N GLY A 154 -9.21 4.08 27.38
CA GLY A 154 -8.68 3.26 28.48
C GLY A 154 -8.49 4.04 29.78
N CYS A 155 -8.27 5.36 29.72
CA CYS A 155 -8.08 6.18 30.91
C CYS A 155 -9.42 6.72 31.43
N PRO A 156 -9.84 6.40 32.68
CA PRO A 156 -11.08 6.90 33.27
C PRO A 156 -11.04 8.41 33.57
N ARG A 157 -9.84 8.99 33.68
CA ARG A 157 -9.61 10.43 33.87
C ARG A 157 -8.96 11.04 32.63
N ASN A 158 -9.62 10.96 31.49
CA ASN A 158 -9.19 11.64 30.27
C ASN A 158 -9.72 13.07 30.23
N PHE A 159 -8.96 14.00 29.65
CA PHE A 159 -9.39 15.39 29.51
C PHE A 159 -10.58 15.55 28.55
N MET A 160 -10.77 14.58 27.63
CA MET A 160 -11.85 14.56 26.64
C MET A 160 -13.22 14.16 27.22
N ARG A 161 -13.29 13.79 28.51
CA ARG A 161 -14.48 13.29 29.23
C ARG A 161 -15.21 12.14 28.53
N ILE A 162 -14.49 11.30 27.79
CA ILE A 162 -15.02 10.08 27.17
C ILE A 162 -15.13 8.98 28.24
N ALA A 163 -16.24 8.24 28.26
CA ALA A 163 -16.40 7.12 29.18
C ALA A 163 -15.38 6.01 28.86
N ALA A 164 -14.59 5.60 29.85
CA ALA A 164 -13.63 4.53 29.68
C ALA A 164 -14.34 3.18 29.51
N ASP A 165 -13.88 2.40 28.53
CA ASP A 165 -14.41 1.07 28.21
C ASP A 165 -13.24 0.10 28.02
N ARG A 166 -12.93 -0.63 29.09
CA ARG A 166 -11.80 -1.56 29.14
C ARG A 166 -11.95 -2.69 28.12
N ASN A 167 -13.16 -3.21 27.94
CA ASN A 167 -13.41 -4.30 27.01
C ASN A 167 -13.14 -3.84 25.58
N TRP A 168 -13.60 -2.63 25.25
CA TRP A 168 -13.33 -2.04 23.94
C TRP A 168 -11.83 -1.74 23.72
N SER A 169 -11.11 -1.23 24.72
CA SER A 169 -9.65 -1.03 24.62
C SER A 169 -8.90 -2.35 24.39
N ILE A 170 -9.27 -3.43 25.07
CA ILE A 170 -8.68 -4.76 24.85
C ILE A 170 -8.99 -5.25 23.43
N ALA A 171 -10.23 -5.09 22.97
CA ALA A 171 -10.61 -5.46 21.61
C ALA A 171 -9.82 -4.69 20.54
N LEU A 172 -9.58 -3.38 20.76
CA LEU A 172 -8.76 -2.57 19.86
C LEU A 172 -7.30 -3.04 19.83
N VAL A 173 -6.71 -3.37 20.98
CA VAL A 173 -5.35 -3.93 21.06
C VAL A 173 -5.28 -5.27 20.34
N ALA A 174 -6.25 -6.14 20.55
CA ALA A 174 -6.32 -7.42 19.85
C ALA A 174 -6.45 -7.23 18.33
N PHE A 175 -7.30 -6.31 17.88
CA PHE A 175 -7.50 -6.00 16.46
C PHE A 175 -6.23 -5.45 15.79
N MET A 176 -5.56 -4.50 16.42
CA MET A 176 -4.31 -3.94 15.89
C MET A 176 -3.17 -4.95 15.96
N GLY A 177 -3.09 -5.70 17.06
CA GLY A 177 -2.13 -6.79 17.24
C GLY A 177 -2.31 -7.89 16.20
N SER A 178 -3.55 -8.26 15.86
CA SER A 178 -3.80 -9.26 14.82
C SER A 178 -3.37 -8.78 13.45
N GLN A 179 -3.62 -7.52 13.09
CA GLN A 179 -3.16 -6.96 11.81
C GLN A 179 -1.64 -6.91 11.71
N ALA A 180 -0.97 -6.39 12.73
CA ALA A 180 0.49 -6.35 12.78
C ALA A 180 1.10 -7.76 12.78
N GLY A 181 0.50 -8.68 13.54
CA GLY A 181 0.86 -10.09 13.57
C GLY A 181 0.78 -10.74 12.18
N LEU A 182 -0.32 -10.52 11.44
CA LEU A 182 -0.47 -11.01 10.07
C LEU A 182 0.61 -10.45 9.13
N LEU A 183 0.97 -9.18 9.24
CA LEU A 183 2.05 -8.59 8.42
C LEU A 183 3.43 -9.18 8.76
N LEU A 184 3.73 -9.38 10.04
CA LEU A 184 4.97 -10.02 10.47
C LEU A 184 5.02 -11.49 10.05
N LEU A 185 3.89 -12.18 10.13
CA LEU A 185 3.74 -13.54 9.65
C LEU A 185 4.01 -13.63 8.15
N GLN A 186 3.44 -12.73 7.35
CA GLN A 186 3.75 -12.58 5.92
C GLN A 186 5.23 -12.27 5.66
N HIS A 187 5.91 -11.57 6.57
CA HIS A 187 7.33 -11.26 6.45
C HIS A 187 8.22 -12.50 6.64
N TYR A 188 7.92 -13.36 7.61
CA TYR A 188 8.74 -14.54 7.95
C TYR A 188 8.37 -15.80 7.15
N PHE A 189 7.08 -16.09 7.01
CA PHE A 189 6.58 -17.32 6.38
C PHE A 189 6.16 -17.13 4.91
N GLY A 190 6.19 -15.90 4.42
CA GLY A 190 5.81 -15.53 3.05
C GLY A 190 4.38 -14.99 2.96
N SER A 191 4.13 -14.21 1.92
CA SER A 191 2.87 -13.49 1.63
C SER A 191 1.61 -14.38 1.60
N ARG A 192 1.75 -15.64 1.17
CA ARG A 192 0.65 -16.55 0.80
C ARG A 192 0.48 -17.75 1.74
N CYS A 193 1.20 -17.81 2.86
CA CYS A 193 1.21 -18.98 3.75
C CYS A 193 -0.16 -19.33 4.39
N PHE A 194 -1.10 -18.38 4.45
CA PHE A 194 -2.44 -18.57 5.05
C PHE A 194 -3.61 -18.42 4.08
N VAL A 195 -3.36 -18.20 2.78
CA VAL A 195 -4.42 -17.90 1.82
C VAL A 195 -4.74 -19.12 0.97
N PRO A 196 -5.99 -19.64 0.99
CA PRO A 196 -6.41 -20.72 0.11
C PRO A 196 -6.22 -20.35 -1.36
N GLN A 197 -5.76 -21.31 -2.18
CA GLN A 197 -5.47 -21.10 -3.61
C GLN A 197 -6.65 -20.51 -4.40
N GLN A 198 -7.89 -20.70 -3.93
CA GLN A 198 -9.13 -20.21 -4.55
C GLN A 198 -9.31 -18.68 -4.51
N ILE A 199 -8.67 -17.97 -3.57
CA ILE A 199 -8.81 -16.51 -3.37
C ILE A 199 -7.64 -15.76 -4.02
N LEU A 200 -6.64 -16.48 -4.52
CA LEU A 200 -5.49 -15.87 -5.18
C LEU A 200 -5.90 -15.36 -6.57
N PRO A 201 -5.40 -14.19 -6.98
CA PRO A 201 -5.55 -13.76 -8.37
C PRO A 201 -4.90 -14.79 -9.29
N GLU A 202 -5.58 -15.13 -10.38
CA GLU A 202 -5.08 -16.06 -11.39
C GLU A 202 -3.79 -15.46 -12.00
N LYS A 203 -2.66 -16.11 -11.74
CA LYS A 203 -1.38 -15.74 -12.36
C LYS A 203 -1.42 -16.20 -13.81
N TYR A 204 -1.14 -15.28 -14.73
CA TYR A 204 -1.07 -15.63 -16.14
C TYR A 204 0.08 -16.61 -16.36
N SER A 205 -0.23 -17.84 -16.77
CA SER A 205 0.78 -18.83 -17.12
C SER A 205 1.41 -18.44 -18.46
N TYR A 206 2.62 -17.88 -18.38
CA TYR A 206 3.45 -17.62 -19.55
C TYR A 206 3.83 -18.91 -20.29
N TYR A 207 3.84 -20.05 -19.60
CA TYR A 207 4.11 -21.33 -20.22
C TYR A 207 2.82 -21.91 -20.80
N ARG A 208 2.77 -22.07 -22.12
CA ARG A 208 1.71 -22.77 -22.84
C ARG A 208 2.35 -23.91 -23.62
N ARG A 209 1.81 -25.13 -23.48
CA ARG A 209 2.18 -26.24 -24.38
C ARG A 209 1.51 -25.97 -25.72
N LEU A 210 2.32 -25.70 -26.74
CA LEU A 210 1.86 -25.64 -28.13
C LEU A 210 1.57 -27.08 -28.59
N ASN A 211 0.34 -27.32 -29.06
CA ASN A 211 0.04 -28.53 -29.82
C ASN A 211 0.73 -28.42 -31.18
N GLU A 212 1.11 -29.56 -31.76
CA GLU A 212 2.03 -29.78 -32.89
C GLU A 212 1.64 -29.16 -34.25
N GLU A 213 0.96 -28.01 -34.28
CA GLU A 213 0.81 -27.22 -35.50
C GLU A 213 2.04 -26.32 -35.66
N ASN A 214 2.71 -26.45 -36.80
CA ASN A 214 4.01 -25.86 -37.14
C ASN A 214 4.06 -24.32 -37.06
N HIS A 215 4.03 -23.73 -35.85
CA HIS A 215 4.31 -22.31 -35.66
C HIS A 215 5.81 -22.13 -35.42
N VAL A 216 6.53 -21.78 -36.48
CA VAL A 216 7.95 -21.40 -36.43
C VAL A 216 8.01 -19.88 -36.35
N ASP A 217 7.87 -19.36 -35.13
CA ASP A 217 8.11 -17.94 -34.87
C ASP A 217 9.57 -17.73 -34.43
N ASP A 218 10.18 -16.67 -34.95
CA ASP A 218 11.49 -16.21 -34.49
C ASP A 218 11.34 -15.33 -33.25
N CYS A 219 12.17 -15.58 -32.24
CA CYS A 219 12.17 -14.71 -31.06
C CYS A 219 12.81 -13.36 -31.42
N VAL A 220 12.03 -12.27 -31.40
CA VAL A 220 12.54 -10.92 -31.73
C VAL A 220 13.63 -10.38 -30.78
N ILE A 221 13.85 -11.03 -29.62
CA ILE A 221 14.87 -10.63 -28.65
C ILE A 221 16.26 -11.12 -29.07
N CYS A 222 16.38 -12.39 -29.47
CA CYS A 222 17.65 -13.01 -29.84
C CYS A 222 17.77 -13.32 -31.33
N MET A 223 16.70 -13.09 -32.10
CA MET A 223 16.60 -13.33 -33.55
C MET A 223 16.88 -14.78 -33.95
N THR A 224 16.56 -15.74 -33.08
CA THR A 224 16.69 -17.18 -33.35
C THR A 224 15.33 -17.87 -33.34
N PRO A 225 15.16 -18.95 -34.12
CA PRO A 225 13.91 -19.70 -34.14
C PRO A 225 13.58 -20.29 -32.77
N ILE A 226 12.30 -20.40 -32.47
CA ILE A 226 11.80 -21.05 -31.26
C ILE A 226 11.60 -22.53 -31.55
N ASP A 227 12.48 -23.39 -31.04
CA ASP A 227 12.35 -24.85 -31.19
C ASP A 227 11.22 -25.38 -30.31
N VAL A 228 10.04 -25.59 -30.91
CA VAL A 228 8.85 -26.11 -30.21
C VAL A 228 8.95 -27.62 -29.89
N ARG A 229 9.94 -28.32 -30.44
CA ARG A 229 10.07 -29.79 -30.39
C ARG A 229 10.88 -30.33 -29.19
N SER A 230 11.67 -29.51 -28.51
CA SER A 230 12.48 -29.93 -27.35
C SER A 230 11.80 -29.56 -26.02
N SER A 231 11.16 -30.55 -25.38
CA SER A 231 10.90 -30.59 -23.93
C SER A 231 10.49 -29.28 -23.22
N SER A 232 9.28 -28.81 -23.50
CA SER A 232 8.29 -28.27 -22.52
C SER A 232 8.64 -27.15 -21.53
N SER A 233 9.79 -26.47 -21.60
CA SER A 233 10.20 -25.53 -20.53
C SER A 233 10.75 -24.17 -20.99
N GLU A 234 10.96 -23.98 -22.30
CA GLU A 234 11.70 -22.82 -22.82
C GLU A 234 10.90 -21.92 -23.77
N CYS A 235 9.58 -22.08 -23.90
CA CYS A 235 8.74 -21.14 -24.65
C CYS A 235 7.77 -20.42 -23.70
N MET A 236 7.76 -19.09 -23.78
CA MET A 236 6.80 -18.24 -23.08
C MET A 236 5.94 -17.48 -24.09
N VAL A 237 4.64 -17.42 -23.80
CA VAL A 237 3.63 -16.72 -24.59
C VAL A 237 3.10 -15.57 -23.77
N THR A 238 3.00 -14.39 -24.36
CA THR A 238 2.43 -13.21 -23.71
C THR A 238 0.90 -13.16 -23.85
N PRO A 239 0.15 -12.38 -23.04
CA PRO A 239 -1.31 -12.25 -23.20
C PRO A 239 -1.77 -11.57 -24.49
N CYS A 240 -0.83 -11.02 -25.26
CA CYS A 240 -1.05 -10.53 -26.62
C CYS A 240 -0.68 -11.57 -27.69
N ASP A 241 -0.52 -12.84 -27.30
CA ASP A 241 -0.21 -14.00 -28.14
C ASP A 241 1.09 -13.89 -28.95
N HIS A 242 2.10 -13.16 -28.43
CA HIS A 242 3.47 -13.22 -28.97
C HIS A 242 4.34 -14.25 -28.24
N PHE A 243 5.16 -14.96 -29.01
CA PHE A 243 6.03 -16.06 -28.57
C PHE A 243 7.49 -15.64 -28.37
N PHE A 244 8.13 -16.16 -27.32
CA PHE A 244 9.53 -15.89 -27.00
C PHE A 244 10.19 -17.11 -26.34
N HIS A 245 11.52 -17.20 -26.39
CA HIS A 245 12.22 -18.11 -25.49
C HIS A 245 12.04 -17.67 -24.04
N GLY A 246 11.86 -18.62 -23.13
CA GLY A 246 11.62 -18.37 -21.72
C GLY A 246 12.77 -17.59 -21.08
N GLY A 247 14.02 -17.95 -21.37
CA GLY A 247 15.19 -17.21 -20.89
C GLY A 247 15.35 -15.81 -21.50
N CYS A 248 14.80 -15.55 -22.68
CA CYS A 248 14.83 -14.23 -23.31
C CYS A 248 13.76 -13.32 -22.71
N LEU A 249 12.51 -13.80 -22.61
CA LEU A 249 11.43 -13.02 -22.02
C LEU A 249 11.64 -12.77 -20.53
N GLN A 250 12.17 -13.74 -19.77
CA GLN A 250 12.46 -13.56 -18.35
C GLN A 250 13.46 -12.40 -18.12
N ARG A 251 14.59 -12.41 -18.84
CA ARG A 251 15.58 -11.32 -18.78
C ARG A 251 15.01 -9.98 -19.21
N TRP A 252 14.11 -9.98 -20.20
CA TRP A 252 13.43 -8.77 -20.62
C TRP A 252 12.50 -8.24 -19.54
N MET A 253 11.69 -9.10 -18.90
CA MET A 253 10.77 -8.73 -17.82
C MET A 253 11.51 -8.18 -16.59
N ASP A 254 12.74 -8.63 -16.32
CA ASP A 254 13.59 -8.08 -15.26
C ASP A 254 13.98 -6.61 -15.53
N ILE A 255 14.01 -6.19 -16.80
CA ILE A 255 14.31 -4.81 -17.22
C ILE A 255 13.01 -4.01 -17.38
N LYS A 256 12.01 -4.56 -18.08
CA LYS A 256 10.78 -3.87 -18.47
C LYS A 256 9.61 -4.84 -18.63
N MET A 257 8.52 -4.59 -17.88
CA MET A 257 7.27 -5.37 -17.92
C MET A 257 6.37 -4.99 -19.12
N GLU A 258 6.89 -5.08 -20.33
CA GLU A 258 6.15 -4.85 -21.58
C GLU A 258 6.52 -5.88 -22.65
N CYS A 259 5.58 -6.19 -23.55
CA CYS A 259 5.82 -7.08 -24.67
C CYS A 259 6.85 -6.44 -25.63
N PRO A 260 7.95 -7.13 -25.99
CA PRO A 260 8.93 -6.62 -26.95
C PRO A 260 8.35 -6.29 -28.32
N THR A 261 7.31 -7.02 -28.76
CA THR A 261 6.71 -6.86 -30.09
C THR A 261 5.71 -5.72 -30.15
N CYS A 262 4.75 -5.66 -29.22
CA CYS A 262 3.64 -4.70 -29.28
C CYS A 262 3.61 -3.67 -28.15
N ARG A 263 4.57 -3.71 -27.21
CA ARG A 263 4.69 -2.82 -26.04
C ARG A 263 3.49 -2.81 -25.08
N ARG A 264 2.56 -3.76 -25.21
CA ARG A 264 1.49 -3.97 -24.23
C ARG A 264 2.10 -4.39 -22.89
N THR A 265 1.59 -3.84 -21.79
CA THR A 265 2.06 -4.16 -20.44
C THR A 265 1.81 -5.63 -20.11
N LEU A 266 2.82 -6.30 -19.55
CA LEU A 266 2.75 -7.71 -19.18
C LEU A 266 2.30 -7.88 -17.72
N PRO A 267 1.40 -8.84 -17.41
CA PRO A 267 1.03 -9.16 -16.02
C PRO A 267 2.22 -9.79 -15.28
N PRO A 268 2.37 -9.60 -13.96
CA PRO A 268 3.41 -10.29 -13.21
C PRO A 268 3.19 -11.81 -13.25
N ALA A 269 4.27 -12.57 -13.50
CA ALA A 269 4.31 -14.03 -13.45
C ALA A 269 4.20 -14.57 -12.02
#